data_AF-A0A0S8GII3-F1
#
_entry.id   AF-A0A0S8GII3-F1
#
_cell.length_a   1.000
_cell.length_b   1.000
_cell.length_c   1.000
_cell.angle_alpha   90.00
_cell.angle_beta   90.00
_cell.angle_gamma   90.00
#
_symmetry.space_group_name_H-M   'P 1'
#
loop_
_entity.id
_entity.type
_entity.pdbx_description
1 polymer ?
#
loop_
_entity_poly.entity_id
_entity_poly.type
_entity_poly.pdbx_seq_one_letter_code
_entity_poly.pdbx_strand_id
1 'polypeptide(L)'
;LLTTPIYNIDGNEKFGQNRRGQNGPELVGVRSNGQNLDLNRDAVKAESNEMKAVLKHVYTQWNPDALIDLHTTNGSRHGYKLTYAPAQYPNLDKDVEKFNRDKLLVTVRRRLKQEHDIEVFDYGNTSRGRGGEPPQQQSWRTFGCEPRYVSNYAGARNRIGVLSETVSYVPFEKRVHVCYHFTRTVLDEIRRNAAEVVRLTRQADARVIDWGLHPEKAPALGVRFEMDNRGAEDLLLEKPGAGGRSQEPAELVTVKAIIWDRFKTTKTSRFPAAYLIPADLTATVDLLKLHGVVVEKLLADFQGDTEAFVVEEIGGGGRGSFSGGGKTVNGKFEKSPSTKMPAGSFLVRTAQPLGILAFTLLEPENPDSAASIGLVDEFLKVNERYPVYKCYNQINTPTERVQ
;
A
#
# COMPACT_ATOMS: atom_id res chain seq x y z
N LEU A 1 18.73 -8.72 -8.80
CA LEU A 1 18.27 -7.34 -8.56
C LEU A 1 17.62 -6.84 -9.84
N LEU A 2 16.41 -6.30 -9.75
CA LEU A 2 15.73 -5.62 -10.85
C LEU A 2 15.69 -4.14 -10.52
N THR A 3 15.93 -3.27 -11.50
CA THR A 3 15.98 -1.82 -11.30
C THR A 3 15.17 -1.11 -12.38
N THR A 4 14.21 -0.29 -11.96
CA THR A 4 13.51 0.66 -12.83
C THR A 4 14.03 2.06 -12.48
N PRO A 5 15.05 2.57 -13.21
CA PRO A 5 15.72 3.82 -12.83
C PRO A 5 14.80 5.04 -12.91
N ILE A 6 13.85 5.04 -13.86
CA ILE A 6 12.86 6.09 -14.02
C ILE A 6 11.50 5.42 -14.23
N TYR A 7 10.68 5.41 -13.18
CA TYR A 7 9.35 4.80 -13.23
C TYR A 7 8.35 5.69 -13.98
N ASN A 8 8.40 7.01 -13.77
CA ASN A 8 7.58 7.99 -14.47
C ASN A 8 8.40 8.70 -15.56
N ILE A 9 8.60 8.06 -16.72
CA ILE A 9 9.41 8.63 -17.80
C ILE A 9 8.78 9.90 -18.38
N ASP A 10 7.46 9.89 -18.63
CA ASP A 10 6.74 11.03 -19.18
C ASP A 10 6.79 12.26 -18.26
N GLY A 11 6.69 12.04 -16.95
CA GLY A 11 6.83 13.09 -15.95
C GLY A 11 8.26 13.60 -15.86
N ASN A 12 9.25 12.70 -15.90
CA ASN A 12 10.67 13.04 -15.83
C ASN A 12 11.11 13.94 -17.00
N GLU A 13 10.74 13.58 -18.23
CA GLU A 13 11.19 14.28 -19.45
C GLU A 13 10.48 15.62 -19.70
N LYS A 14 9.44 15.96 -18.93
CA LYS A 14 8.78 17.28 -18.96
C LYS A 14 9.61 18.33 -18.22
N PHE A 15 10.85 18.54 -18.67
CA PHE A 15 11.79 19.48 -18.06
C PHE A 15 11.27 20.92 -18.08
N GLY A 16 11.39 21.57 -16.93
CA GLY A 16 11.08 22.98 -16.75
C GLY A 16 11.36 23.44 -15.33
N GLN A 17 11.06 24.69 -15.03
CA GLN A 17 11.12 25.23 -13.67
C GLN A 17 9.92 24.78 -12.82
N ASN A 18 9.67 23.46 -12.76
CA ASN A 18 8.46 22.87 -12.18
C ASN A 18 8.49 22.82 -10.64
N ARG A 19 9.63 23.17 -10.00
CA ARG A 19 9.85 23.05 -8.55
C ARG A 19 10.58 24.26 -7.95
N ARG A 20 10.11 25.48 -8.19
CA ARG A 20 10.73 26.77 -7.77
C ARG A 20 11.05 26.93 -6.26
N GLY A 21 10.57 26.04 -5.40
CA GLY A 21 10.84 26.05 -3.95
C GLY A 21 11.75 24.92 -3.45
N GLN A 22 12.36 24.15 -4.35
CA GLN A 22 13.27 23.05 -4.01
C GLN A 22 14.72 23.43 -4.31
N ASN A 23 15.64 22.88 -3.53
CA ASN A 23 17.09 22.99 -3.75
C ASN A 23 17.54 21.85 -4.69
N GLY A 24 17.18 21.98 -5.96
CA GLY A 24 17.40 20.95 -6.98
C GLY A 24 18.04 21.49 -8.26
N PRO A 25 18.16 20.63 -9.28
CA PRO A 25 18.59 21.05 -10.61
C PRO A 25 17.71 22.19 -11.15
N GLU A 26 18.27 23.01 -12.05
CA GLU A 26 17.56 24.15 -12.66
C GLU A 26 16.30 23.71 -13.41
N LEU A 27 16.39 22.58 -14.12
CA LEU A 27 15.29 21.97 -14.84
C LEU A 27 14.95 20.62 -14.20
N VAL A 28 13.67 20.40 -13.93
CA VAL A 28 13.14 19.16 -13.36
C VAL A 28 11.81 18.79 -14.01
N GLY A 29 11.46 17.51 -13.96
CA GLY A 29 10.17 17.02 -14.45
C GLY A 29 8.96 17.41 -13.58
N VAL A 30 7.80 16.85 -13.93
CA VAL A 30 6.53 16.99 -13.21
C VAL A 30 6.19 15.73 -12.41
N ARG A 31 5.27 15.85 -11.44
CA ARG A 31 4.89 14.72 -10.56
C ARG A 31 4.11 13.64 -11.29
N SER A 32 3.13 14.04 -12.09
CA SER A 32 2.20 13.12 -12.75
C SER A 32 2.79 12.55 -14.03
N ASN A 33 2.26 11.42 -14.51
CA ASN A 33 2.67 10.86 -15.80
C ASN A 33 2.01 11.59 -16.98
N GLY A 34 2.18 11.05 -18.20
CA GLY A 34 1.57 11.58 -19.43
C GLY A 34 0.04 11.67 -19.37
N GLN A 35 -0.60 10.81 -18.57
CA GLN A 35 -2.05 10.76 -18.36
C GLN A 35 -2.53 11.59 -17.16
N ASN A 36 -1.65 12.38 -16.54
CA ASN A 36 -1.91 13.13 -15.32
C ASN A 36 -2.22 12.27 -14.08
N LEU A 37 -1.79 11.00 -14.06
CA LEU A 37 -1.95 10.10 -12.91
C LEU A 37 -0.79 10.25 -11.93
N ASP A 38 -1.07 10.06 -10.64
CA ASP A 38 -0.05 9.90 -9.60
C ASP A 38 0.29 8.41 -9.47
N LEU A 39 1.44 8.01 -10.00
CA LEU A 39 1.86 6.60 -10.03
C LEU A 39 2.02 6.01 -8.62
N ASN A 40 2.30 6.83 -7.59
CA ASN A 40 2.39 6.37 -6.20
C ASN A 40 1.01 6.36 -5.49
N ARG A 41 -0.08 6.33 -6.27
CA ARG A 41 -1.45 6.03 -5.84
C ARG A 41 -2.13 4.99 -6.74
N ASP A 42 -1.39 4.42 -7.69
CA ASP A 42 -1.95 3.58 -8.75
C ASP A 42 -1.70 2.08 -8.54
N ALA A 43 -1.04 1.67 -7.45
CA ALA A 43 -0.57 0.29 -7.31
C ALA A 43 -1.70 -0.76 -7.28
N VAL A 44 -2.90 -0.39 -6.82
CA VAL A 44 -4.09 -1.27 -6.78
C VAL A 44 -5.03 -1.01 -7.96
N LYS A 45 -5.27 0.25 -8.33
CA LYS A 45 -6.19 0.56 -9.44
C LYS A 45 -5.56 0.21 -10.80
N ALA A 46 -4.23 0.31 -10.88
CA ALA A 46 -3.39 -0.02 -12.02
C ALA A 46 -3.92 0.56 -13.34
N GLU A 47 -4.29 1.85 -13.34
CA GLU A 47 -4.80 2.54 -14.53
C GLU A 47 -3.69 2.89 -15.51
N SER A 48 -2.52 3.26 -14.97
CA SER A 48 -1.36 3.71 -15.72
C SER A 48 -0.72 2.57 -16.52
N ASN A 49 -0.13 2.91 -17.65
CA ASN A 49 0.64 1.94 -18.45
C ASN A 49 1.86 1.43 -17.67
N GLU A 50 2.46 2.30 -16.86
CA GLU A 50 3.61 2.02 -16.02
C GLU A 50 3.30 0.95 -14.98
N MET A 51 2.18 1.09 -14.24
CA MET A 51 1.80 0.08 -13.24
C MET A 51 1.37 -1.22 -13.90
N LYS A 52 0.62 -1.18 -15.00
CA LYS A 52 0.27 -2.37 -15.80
C LYS A 52 1.51 -3.13 -16.25
N ALA A 53 2.54 -2.42 -16.73
CA ALA A 53 3.80 -3.00 -17.15
C ALA A 53 4.56 -3.63 -15.98
N VAL A 54 4.63 -2.95 -14.83
CA VAL A 54 5.26 -3.49 -13.61
C VAL A 54 4.55 -4.76 -13.15
N LEU A 55 3.23 -4.79 -13.13
CA LEU A 55 2.47 -5.98 -12.76
C LEU A 55 2.77 -7.14 -13.71
N LYS A 56 2.69 -6.91 -15.02
CA LYS A 56 2.85 -7.95 -16.04
C LYS A 56 4.29 -8.47 -16.18
N HIS A 57 5.28 -7.57 -16.15
CA HIS A 57 6.66 -7.89 -16.52
C HIS A 57 7.60 -8.00 -15.32
N VAL A 58 7.20 -7.52 -14.14
CA VAL A 58 8.00 -7.65 -12.90
C VAL A 58 7.31 -8.59 -11.93
N TYR A 59 6.09 -8.29 -11.49
CA TYR A 59 5.44 -9.09 -10.46
C TYR A 59 5.06 -10.49 -10.94
N THR A 60 4.45 -10.61 -12.12
CA THR A 60 4.08 -11.93 -12.67
C THR A 60 5.29 -12.77 -13.04
N GLN A 61 6.37 -12.15 -13.53
CA GLN A 61 7.56 -12.87 -13.99
C GLN A 61 8.51 -13.25 -12.85
N TRP A 62 8.73 -12.35 -11.89
CA TRP A 62 9.78 -12.49 -10.88
C TRP A 62 9.24 -12.56 -9.44
N ASN A 63 8.04 -12.03 -9.18
CA ASN A 63 7.38 -11.97 -7.87
C ASN A 63 8.35 -11.65 -6.71
N PRO A 64 8.97 -10.46 -6.69
CA PRO A 64 10.10 -10.16 -5.81
C PRO A 64 9.73 -10.23 -4.32
N ASP A 65 10.67 -10.70 -3.50
CA ASP A 65 10.49 -10.80 -2.05
C ASP A 65 10.66 -9.45 -1.32
N ALA A 66 11.29 -8.47 -1.98
CA ALA A 66 11.49 -7.12 -1.47
C ALA A 66 11.37 -6.05 -2.57
N LEU A 67 10.86 -4.88 -2.20
CA LEU A 67 10.73 -3.69 -3.04
C LEU A 67 11.29 -2.47 -2.29
N ILE A 68 12.08 -1.64 -2.98
CA ILE A 68 12.61 -0.37 -2.49
C ILE A 68 12.10 0.73 -3.42
N ASP A 69 11.35 1.68 -2.85
CA ASP A 69 10.68 2.78 -3.54
C ASP A 69 11.37 4.11 -3.18
N LEU A 70 12.03 4.74 -4.16
CA LEU A 70 12.92 5.88 -3.95
C LEU A 70 12.26 7.21 -4.35
N HIS A 71 12.11 8.13 -3.40
CA HIS A 71 11.41 9.40 -3.57
C HIS A 71 12.22 10.60 -3.04
N THR A 72 11.73 11.79 -3.40
CA THR A 72 12.03 13.05 -2.73
C THR A 72 10.73 13.68 -2.20
N THR A 73 10.72 14.03 -0.92
CA THR A 73 9.63 14.74 -0.26
C THR A 73 9.92 16.23 -0.14
N ASN A 74 8.86 17.04 -0.17
CA ASN A 74 8.96 18.44 0.24
C ASN A 74 9.20 18.54 1.75
N GLY A 75 8.62 17.62 2.53
CA GLY A 75 8.86 17.44 3.95
C GLY A 75 8.48 18.62 4.85
N SER A 76 8.45 18.36 6.15
CA SER A 76 8.69 19.39 7.17
C SER A 76 10.19 19.69 7.29
N ARG A 77 10.55 20.78 7.97
CA ARG A 77 11.95 21.20 8.13
C ARG A 77 12.58 20.54 9.35
N HIS A 78 13.55 19.66 9.14
CA HIS A 78 14.15 18.81 10.17
C HIS A 78 15.60 18.42 9.84
N GLY A 79 16.34 17.92 10.82
CA GLY A 79 17.76 17.59 10.67
C GLY A 79 18.07 16.33 9.87
N TYR A 80 17.08 15.46 9.64
CA TYR A 80 17.26 14.21 8.89
C TYR A 80 17.40 14.47 7.38
N LYS A 81 18.46 13.96 6.75
CA LYS A 81 18.72 14.15 5.31
C LYS A 81 17.90 13.19 4.43
N LEU A 82 17.47 12.09 5.02
CA LEU A 82 16.55 11.13 4.44
C LEU A 82 15.67 10.58 5.56
N THR A 83 14.41 10.37 5.24
CA THR A 83 13.49 9.62 6.10
C THR A 83 12.94 8.42 5.32
N TYR A 84 12.49 7.39 6.02
CA TYR A 84 12.09 6.13 5.38
C TYR A 84 10.88 5.51 6.08
N ALA A 85 10.19 4.60 5.41
CA ALA A 85 9.15 3.80 6.06
C ALA A 85 9.17 2.35 5.59
N PRO A 86 8.80 1.39 6.47
CA PRO A 86 8.41 0.06 6.02
C PRO A 86 7.06 0.13 5.29
N ALA A 87 6.64 -0.99 4.70
CA ALA A 87 5.24 -1.22 4.38
C ALA A 87 4.38 -1.10 5.66
N GLN A 88 3.25 -0.40 5.59
CA GLN A 88 2.45 -0.04 6.76
C GLN A 88 1.05 -0.67 6.75
N TYR A 89 0.78 -1.56 5.79
CA TYR A 89 -0.54 -2.15 5.61
C TYR A 89 -0.90 -3.09 6.79
N PRO A 90 -1.99 -2.86 7.55
CA PRO A 90 -2.23 -3.60 8.80
C PRO A 90 -2.50 -5.10 8.64
N ASN A 91 -2.96 -5.51 7.46
CA ASN A 91 -3.16 -6.94 7.12
C ASN A 91 -1.89 -7.63 6.64
N LEU A 92 -0.75 -6.93 6.53
CA LEU A 92 0.56 -7.55 6.29
C LEU A 92 0.84 -8.58 7.39
N ASP A 93 1.42 -9.70 6.98
CA ASP A 93 1.92 -10.72 7.87
C ASP A 93 2.86 -10.16 8.97
N LYS A 94 2.59 -10.54 10.23
CA LYS A 94 3.26 -9.95 11.39
C LYS A 94 4.73 -10.30 11.53
N ASP A 95 5.17 -11.46 11.02
CA ASP A 95 6.59 -11.81 11.05
C ASP A 95 7.35 -11.02 9.98
N VAL A 96 6.75 -10.82 8.80
CA VAL A 96 7.30 -9.98 7.73
C VAL A 96 7.35 -8.51 8.16
N GLU A 97 6.28 -8.01 8.79
CA GLU A 97 6.21 -6.65 9.34
C GLU A 97 7.31 -6.42 10.38
N LYS A 98 7.43 -7.32 11.37
CA LYS A 98 8.44 -7.25 12.43
C LYS A 98 9.86 -7.28 11.87
N PHE A 99 10.14 -8.15 10.91
CA PHE A 99 11.44 -8.19 10.26
C PHE A 99 11.74 -6.87 9.54
N ASN A 100 10.80 -6.36 8.73
CA ASN A 100 10.99 -5.14 7.95
C ASN A 100 11.23 -3.92 8.87
N ARG A 101 10.34 -3.70 9.82
CA ARG A 101 10.33 -2.53 10.69
C ARG A 101 11.38 -2.61 11.79
N ASP A 102 11.38 -3.68 12.56
CA ASP A 102 12.08 -3.75 13.85
C ASP A 102 13.50 -4.35 13.73
N LYS A 103 13.81 -5.02 12.62
CA LYS A 103 15.14 -5.60 12.37
C LYS A 103 15.85 -4.92 11.21
N LEU A 104 15.30 -4.99 10.00
CA LEU A 104 15.93 -4.47 8.79
C LEU A 104 16.18 -2.96 8.89
N LEU A 105 15.12 -2.17 9.06
CA LEU A 105 15.24 -0.71 9.03
C LEU A 105 15.94 -0.13 10.27
N VAL A 106 15.79 -0.76 11.44
CA VAL A 106 16.58 -0.41 12.64
C VAL A 106 18.07 -0.62 12.39
N THR A 107 18.45 -1.75 11.77
CA THR A 107 19.86 -2.03 11.45
C THR A 107 20.39 -1.08 10.38
N VAL A 108 19.60 -0.77 9.36
CA VAL A 108 19.95 0.22 8.32
C VAL A 108 20.21 1.60 8.93
N ARG A 109 19.31 2.11 9.79
CA ARG A 109 19.51 3.40 10.49
C ARG A 109 20.81 3.41 11.27
N ARG A 110 21.06 2.37 12.07
CA ARG A 110 22.30 2.25 12.86
C ARG A 110 23.55 2.26 11.99
N ARG A 111 23.57 1.47 10.90
CA ARG A 111 24.72 1.38 9.99
C ARG A 111 24.97 2.69 9.26
N LEU A 112 23.94 3.38 8.78
CA LEU A 112 24.09 4.69 8.13
C LEU A 112 24.74 5.72 9.06
N LYS A 113 24.34 5.75 10.33
CA LYS A 113 24.97 6.62 11.32
C LYS A 113 26.43 6.23 11.58
N GLN A 114 26.71 4.95 11.77
CA GLN A 114 28.05 4.46 12.15
C GLN A 114 29.06 4.51 11.00
N GLU A 115 28.65 4.18 9.79
CA GLU A 115 29.54 3.99 8.64
C GLU A 115 29.67 5.26 7.78
N HIS A 116 28.68 6.16 7.85
CA HIS A 116 28.57 7.31 6.94
C HIS A 116 28.20 8.64 7.63
N ASP A 117 27.98 8.65 8.96
CA ASP A 117 27.47 9.81 9.70
C ASP A 117 26.17 10.42 9.09
N ILE A 118 25.32 9.56 8.52
CA ILE A 118 24.05 9.97 7.94
C ILE A 118 22.93 9.76 8.96
N GLU A 119 22.38 10.85 9.48
CA GLU A 119 21.22 10.84 10.37
C GLU A 119 19.91 10.66 9.57
N VAL A 120 19.16 9.60 9.88
CA VAL A 120 17.87 9.26 9.24
C VAL A 120 16.81 8.95 10.28
N PHE A 121 15.53 9.11 9.91
CA PHE A 121 14.40 8.84 10.79
C PHE A 121 13.20 8.23 10.05
N ASP A 122 12.20 7.78 10.81
CA ASP A 122 10.96 7.26 10.21
C ASP A 122 10.23 8.40 9.48
N TYR A 123 9.67 8.10 8.32
CA TYR A 123 9.03 9.07 7.45
C TYR A 123 7.83 9.70 8.15
N GLY A 124 7.77 11.01 8.09
CA GLY A 124 6.63 11.77 8.54
C GLY A 124 6.84 13.25 8.35
N ASN A 125 5.83 14.00 8.74
CA ASN A 125 5.85 15.45 8.69
C ASN A 125 5.33 16.02 10.01
N THR A 126 5.89 17.16 10.41
CA THR A 126 5.38 17.92 11.54
C THR A 126 3.94 18.37 11.27
N SER A 127 3.03 18.07 12.19
CA SER A 127 1.70 18.69 12.26
C SER A 127 1.51 19.36 13.62
N ARG A 128 0.77 20.47 13.65
CA ARG A 128 0.25 21.05 14.89
C ARG A 128 -1.23 20.69 14.98
N GLY A 129 -1.64 20.03 16.06
CA GLY A 129 -3.02 19.75 16.45
C GLY A 129 -4.03 19.44 15.33
N ARG A 130 -4.32 18.15 15.10
CA ARG A 130 -5.57 17.72 14.43
C ARG A 130 -6.16 16.53 15.19
N GLY A 131 -7.46 16.62 15.50
CA GLY A 131 -8.25 15.54 16.10
C GLY A 131 -7.90 15.26 17.57
N GLY A 132 -8.50 16.02 18.49
CA GLY A 132 -8.45 15.73 19.94
C GLY A 132 -7.12 16.00 20.66
N GLU A 133 -6.02 16.27 19.94
CA GLU A 133 -4.73 16.63 20.55
C GLU A 133 -4.72 18.07 21.07
N PRO A 134 -4.13 18.35 22.25
CA PRO A 134 -3.92 19.72 22.72
C PRO A 134 -3.16 20.54 21.65
N PRO A 135 -3.57 21.78 21.34
CA PRO A 135 -2.97 22.62 20.28
C PRO A 135 -1.45 22.85 20.39
N GLN A 136 -0.86 22.52 21.54
CA GLN A 136 0.53 22.75 21.90
C GLN A 136 1.43 21.50 21.71
N GLN A 137 0.86 20.32 21.48
CA GLN A 137 1.65 19.10 21.32
C GLN A 137 2.13 18.93 19.87
N GLN A 138 3.45 18.84 19.69
CA GLN A 138 4.04 18.56 18.39
C GLN A 138 3.76 17.10 18.00
N SER A 139 3.28 16.87 16.78
CA SER A 139 3.12 15.52 16.21
C SER A 139 3.92 15.35 14.93
N TRP A 140 4.31 14.11 14.66
CA TRP A 140 5.02 13.64 13.46
C TRP A 140 4.22 12.53 12.82
N ARG A 141 3.64 12.78 11.64
CA ARG A 141 2.66 11.90 11.00
C ARG A 141 3.16 11.37 9.66
N THR A 142 3.07 10.05 9.47
CA THR A 142 3.41 9.35 8.21
C THR A 142 2.30 9.49 7.15
N PHE A 143 2.48 8.87 5.98
CA PHE A 143 1.46 8.67 4.94
C PHE A 143 0.51 7.49 5.26
N GLY A 144 -0.59 7.39 4.53
CA GLY A 144 -1.62 6.36 4.75
C GLY A 144 -1.12 4.91 4.58
N CYS A 145 -1.88 3.96 5.12
CA CYS A 145 -1.54 2.54 5.11
C CYS A 145 -2.10 1.77 3.92
N GLU A 146 -2.84 2.44 3.04
CA GLU A 146 -3.57 1.82 1.94
C GLU A 146 -2.60 1.17 0.94
N PRO A 147 -2.94 0.01 0.34
CA PRO A 147 -2.08 -0.67 -0.62
C PRO A 147 -1.93 0.05 -1.97
N ARG A 148 -2.66 1.15 -2.24
CA ARG A 148 -2.44 2.00 -3.43
C ARG A 148 -1.04 2.64 -3.51
N TYR A 149 -0.36 2.77 -2.37
CA TYR A 149 1.03 3.23 -2.30
C TYR A 149 1.96 2.07 -2.63
N VAL A 150 2.99 2.28 -3.44
CA VAL A 150 3.84 1.19 -3.97
C VAL A 150 4.52 0.38 -2.86
N SER A 151 5.00 1.04 -1.81
CA SER A 151 5.60 0.38 -0.64
C SER A 151 4.59 -0.47 0.15
N ASN A 152 3.36 0.01 0.32
CA ASN A 152 2.29 -0.73 1.00
C ASN A 152 1.72 -1.85 0.13
N TYR A 153 1.73 -1.69 -1.20
CA TYR A 153 1.36 -2.75 -2.15
C TYR A 153 2.22 -4.00 -1.98
N ALA A 154 3.53 -3.82 -1.79
CA ALA A 154 4.42 -4.93 -1.44
C ALA A 154 3.94 -5.62 -0.13
N GLY A 155 3.52 -4.83 0.86
CA GLY A 155 2.95 -5.34 2.10
C GLY A 155 1.66 -6.15 1.92
N ALA A 156 0.74 -5.72 1.05
CA ALA A 156 -0.48 -6.48 0.73
C ALA A 156 -0.22 -7.81 0.01
N ARG A 157 1.01 -8.01 -0.49
CA ARG A 157 1.51 -9.27 -1.05
C ARG A 157 2.42 -10.01 -0.08
N ASN A 158 2.45 -9.64 1.21
CA ASN A 158 3.36 -10.20 2.22
C ASN A 158 4.85 -10.11 1.84
N ARG A 159 5.26 -9.02 1.16
CA ARG A 159 6.65 -8.75 0.78
C ARG A 159 7.23 -7.59 1.59
N ILE A 160 8.55 -7.52 1.64
CA ILE A 160 9.26 -6.41 2.25
C ILE A 160 9.08 -5.16 1.37
N GLY A 161 8.46 -4.11 1.90
CA GLY A 161 8.36 -2.81 1.23
C GLY A 161 9.17 -1.76 1.99
N VAL A 162 9.99 -0.98 1.29
CA VAL A 162 10.77 0.12 1.86
C VAL A 162 10.53 1.38 1.05
N LEU A 163 9.99 2.42 1.67
CA LEU A 163 9.96 3.77 1.13
C LEU A 163 11.21 4.53 1.59
N SER A 164 11.85 5.25 0.67
CA SER A 164 12.93 6.19 0.93
C SER A 164 12.51 7.58 0.49
N GLU A 165 12.66 8.58 1.34
CA GLU A 165 12.25 9.96 1.09
C GLU A 165 13.41 10.91 1.43
N THR A 166 14.16 11.29 0.40
CA THR A 166 15.13 12.39 0.49
C THR A 166 14.40 13.73 0.61
N VAL A 167 14.99 14.74 1.24
CA VAL A 167 14.31 16.01 1.47
C VAL A 167 14.70 17.11 0.49
N SER A 168 13.71 17.78 -0.11
CA SER A 168 13.91 18.67 -1.26
C SER A 168 14.73 19.93 -0.99
N TYR A 169 14.94 20.29 0.28
CA TYR A 169 15.72 21.46 0.69
C TYR A 169 17.23 21.17 0.81
N VAL A 170 17.64 19.89 0.76
CA VAL A 170 19.04 19.48 0.68
C VAL A 170 19.50 19.55 -0.78
N PRO A 171 20.72 20.09 -1.06
CA PRO A 171 21.30 20.15 -2.39
C PRO A 171 21.24 18.81 -3.12
N PHE A 172 20.99 18.85 -4.43
CA PHE A 172 20.76 17.64 -5.24
C PHE A 172 21.87 16.59 -5.12
N GLU A 173 23.15 17.01 -5.19
CA GLU A 173 24.29 16.11 -5.04
C GLU A 173 24.25 15.35 -3.71
N LYS A 174 23.98 16.06 -2.60
CA LYS A 174 23.85 15.45 -1.27
C LYS A 174 22.65 14.51 -1.18
N ARG A 175 21.52 14.85 -1.83
CA ARG A 175 20.37 13.94 -1.92
C ARG A 175 20.73 12.64 -2.63
N VAL A 176 21.44 12.71 -3.75
CA VAL A 176 21.92 11.53 -4.49
C VAL A 176 22.86 10.70 -3.60
N HIS A 177 23.82 11.35 -2.93
CA HIS A 177 24.76 10.67 -2.03
C HIS A 177 24.05 9.93 -0.88
N VAL A 178 23.12 10.59 -0.18
CA VAL A 178 22.37 9.97 0.92
C VAL A 178 21.48 8.84 0.42
N CYS A 179 20.79 9.03 -0.73
CA CYS A 179 19.97 7.98 -1.35
C CYS A 179 20.80 6.76 -1.74
N TYR A 180 22.01 6.97 -2.28
CA TYR A 180 22.95 5.91 -2.64
C TYR A 180 23.34 5.07 -1.41
N HIS A 181 23.81 5.73 -0.33
CA HIS A 181 24.22 5.03 0.88
C HIS A 181 23.04 4.32 1.56
N PHE A 182 21.86 4.94 1.61
CA PHE A 182 20.65 4.30 2.12
C PHE A 182 20.31 3.03 1.32
N THR A 183 20.17 3.17 0.01
CA THR A 183 19.80 2.05 -0.88
C THR A 183 20.81 0.92 -0.81
N ARG A 184 22.11 1.23 -0.86
CA ARG A 184 23.18 0.23 -0.73
C ARG A 184 23.12 -0.49 0.61
N THR A 185 22.90 0.23 1.71
CA THR A 185 22.80 -0.37 3.05
C THR A 185 21.60 -1.29 3.16
N VAL A 186 20.44 -0.90 2.63
CA VAL A 186 19.24 -1.75 2.58
C VAL A 186 19.51 -3.02 1.77
N LEU A 187 20.11 -2.89 0.58
CA LEU A 187 20.45 -4.04 -0.27
C LEU A 187 21.44 -5.00 0.41
N ASP A 188 22.45 -4.46 1.10
CA ASP A 188 23.41 -5.26 1.87
C ASP A 188 22.74 -6.01 3.03
N GLU A 189 21.82 -5.36 3.75
CA GLU A 189 21.08 -6.02 4.84
C GLU A 189 20.10 -7.08 4.33
N ILE A 190 19.41 -6.83 3.22
CA ILE A 190 18.58 -7.86 2.56
C ILE A 190 19.45 -9.04 2.14
N ARG A 191 20.62 -8.79 1.52
CA ARG A 191 21.55 -9.85 1.11
C ARG A 191 22.06 -10.65 2.31
N ARG A 192 22.44 -10.01 3.41
CA ARG A 192 22.89 -10.67 4.65
C ARG A 192 21.80 -11.55 5.27
N ASN A 193 20.53 -11.19 5.10
CA ASN A 193 19.39 -11.90 5.67
C ASN A 193 18.54 -12.62 4.59
N ALA A 194 19.08 -12.90 3.40
CA ALA A 194 18.29 -13.34 2.24
C ALA A 194 17.49 -14.62 2.51
N ALA A 195 18.10 -15.61 3.17
CA ALA A 195 17.42 -16.85 3.53
C ALA A 195 16.25 -16.61 4.51
N GLU A 196 16.41 -15.68 5.45
CA GLU A 196 15.35 -15.32 6.39
C GLU A 196 14.21 -14.58 5.68
N VAL A 197 14.53 -13.63 4.79
CA VAL A 197 13.53 -12.91 3.98
C VAL A 197 12.69 -13.91 3.18
N VAL A 198 13.31 -14.80 2.41
CA VAL A 198 12.59 -15.81 1.62
C VAL A 198 11.78 -16.74 2.51
N ARG A 199 12.33 -17.19 3.64
CA ARG A 199 11.59 -18.04 4.58
C ARG A 199 10.34 -17.32 5.11
N LEU A 200 10.45 -16.07 5.51
CA LEU A 200 9.34 -15.28 6.05
C LEU A 200 8.25 -15.04 5.02
N THR A 201 8.59 -14.64 3.79
CA THR A 201 7.59 -14.40 2.73
C THR A 201 6.88 -15.69 2.31
N ARG A 202 7.59 -16.83 2.22
CA ARG A 202 6.97 -18.13 1.90
C ARG A 202 6.11 -18.67 3.03
N GLN A 203 6.48 -18.45 4.29
CA GLN A 203 5.63 -18.81 5.43
C GLN A 203 4.35 -17.96 5.47
N ALA A 204 4.46 -16.67 5.17
CA ALA A 204 3.31 -15.79 5.03
C ALA A 204 2.36 -16.25 3.91
N ASP A 205 2.90 -16.62 2.74
CA ASP A 205 2.11 -17.19 1.63
C ASP A 205 1.40 -18.48 2.06
N ALA A 206 2.09 -19.39 2.76
CA ALA A 206 1.52 -20.64 3.25
C ALA A 206 0.40 -20.42 4.27
N ARG A 207 0.54 -19.44 5.18
CA ARG A 207 -0.52 -19.06 6.13
C ARG A 207 -1.77 -18.57 5.43
N VAL A 208 -1.64 -17.72 4.41
CA VAL A 208 -2.79 -17.23 3.64
C VAL A 208 -3.48 -18.37 2.87
N ILE A 209 -2.71 -19.31 2.32
CA ILE A 209 -3.27 -20.52 1.70
C ILE A 209 -4.07 -21.34 2.72
N ASP A 210 -3.49 -21.60 3.89
CA ASP A 210 -4.16 -22.33 4.98
C ASP A 210 -5.45 -21.64 5.43
N TRP A 211 -5.45 -20.31 5.57
CA TRP A 211 -6.66 -19.53 5.87
C TRP A 211 -7.76 -19.71 4.84
N GLY A 212 -7.43 -19.80 3.55
CA GLY A 212 -8.42 -20.03 2.51
C GLY A 212 -8.95 -21.46 2.46
N LEU A 213 -8.13 -22.45 2.85
CA LEU A 213 -8.55 -23.85 2.99
C LEU A 213 -9.41 -24.06 4.24
N HIS A 214 -9.08 -23.33 5.31
CA HIS A 214 -9.66 -23.41 6.65
C HIS A 214 -10.11 -22.03 7.15
N PRO A 215 -11.12 -21.40 6.53
CA PRO A 215 -11.55 -20.03 6.87
C PRO A 215 -12.10 -19.88 8.29
N GLU A 216 -12.43 -20.98 8.97
CA GLU A 216 -12.78 -21.00 10.39
C GLU A 216 -11.59 -20.71 11.31
N LYS A 217 -10.36 -20.93 10.84
CA LYS A 217 -9.10 -20.64 11.56
C LYS A 217 -8.50 -19.30 11.14
N ALA A 218 -8.97 -18.71 10.05
CA ALA A 218 -8.46 -17.46 9.53
C ALA A 218 -8.76 -16.29 10.48
N PRO A 219 -7.82 -15.37 10.72
CA PRO A 219 -8.13 -14.14 11.43
C PRO A 219 -9.10 -13.29 10.61
N ALA A 220 -9.93 -12.49 11.29
CA ALA A 220 -10.64 -11.41 10.62
C ALA A 220 -9.63 -10.35 10.17
N LEU A 221 -9.68 -9.96 8.90
CA LEU A 221 -8.78 -8.97 8.33
C LEU A 221 -9.43 -7.59 8.32
N GLY A 222 -8.62 -6.54 8.41
CA GLY A 222 -9.09 -5.17 8.42
C GLY A 222 -9.59 -4.71 7.05
N VAL A 223 -10.68 -3.93 7.08
CA VAL A 223 -11.25 -3.23 5.91
C VAL A 223 -11.27 -1.71 6.14
N ARG A 224 -11.23 -1.27 7.40
CA ARG A 224 -11.00 0.12 7.79
C ARG A 224 -9.85 0.23 8.77
N PHE A 225 -9.11 1.32 8.65
CA PHE A 225 -7.88 1.56 9.41
C PHE A 225 -7.83 3.01 9.89
N GLU A 226 -7.21 3.22 11.03
CA GLU A 226 -6.86 4.54 11.55
C GLU A 226 -5.38 4.58 11.89
N MET A 227 -4.79 5.76 11.74
CA MET A 227 -3.42 6.01 12.19
C MET A 227 -3.38 5.91 13.72
N ASP A 228 -2.31 5.32 14.21
CA ASP A 228 -2.00 5.14 15.62
C ASP A 228 -0.55 5.61 15.89
N ASN A 229 -0.16 5.68 17.15
CA ASN A 229 1.14 6.20 17.55
C ASN A 229 1.93 5.22 18.43
N ARG A 230 3.24 5.41 18.48
CA ARG A 230 4.16 4.66 19.33
C ARG A 230 4.70 5.46 20.52
N GLY A 231 4.02 6.56 20.87
CA GLY A 231 4.40 7.46 21.95
C GLY A 231 5.29 8.63 21.52
N ALA A 232 5.87 9.30 22.52
CA ALA A 232 6.67 10.50 22.34
C ALA A 232 8.16 10.17 22.14
N GLU A 233 8.77 10.78 21.13
CA GLU A 233 10.21 10.72 20.87
C GLU A 233 10.78 12.12 20.67
N ASP A 234 12.09 12.23 20.79
CA ASP A 234 12.83 13.46 20.55
C ASP A 234 13.15 13.59 19.06
N LEU A 235 12.69 14.67 18.43
CA LEU A 235 12.89 14.97 17.01
C LEU A 235 13.81 16.15 16.82
N LEU A 236 14.64 16.08 15.79
CA LEU A 236 15.51 17.16 15.37
C LEU A 236 14.77 18.05 14.37
N LEU A 237 14.17 19.14 14.82
CA LEU A 237 13.38 20.07 14.00
C LEU A 237 14.11 21.40 13.78
N GLU A 238 13.83 22.08 12.69
CA GLU A 238 14.29 23.46 12.53
C GLU A 238 13.54 24.38 13.48
N LYS A 239 14.27 25.24 14.19
CA LYS A 239 13.68 26.32 14.98
C LYS A 239 12.85 27.21 14.04
N PRO A 240 11.58 27.53 14.40
CA PRO A 240 10.72 28.33 13.54
C PRO A 240 11.38 29.64 13.10
N GLY A 241 11.45 29.87 11.78
CA GLY A 241 11.99 31.08 11.18
C GLY A 241 13.52 31.12 11.01
N ALA A 242 14.24 30.05 11.38
CA ALA A 242 15.70 30.05 11.34
C ALA A 242 16.31 29.92 9.93
N GLY A 243 15.58 29.37 8.95
CA GLY A 243 16.14 29.10 7.62
C GLY A 243 15.19 29.35 6.45
N GLY A 244 15.77 29.44 5.26
CA GLY A 244 15.05 29.60 4.00
C GLY A 244 14.42 28.30 3.51
N ARG A 245 13.27 28.39 2.82
CA ARG A 245 12.54 27.21 2.29
C ARG A 245 13.40 26.33 1.36
N SER A 246 14.29 26.94 0.57
CA SER A 246 15.16 26.26 -0.40
C SER A 246 16.59 26.06 0.10
N GLN A 247 16.84 26.14 1.40
CA GLN A 247 18.17 25.96 2.01
C GLN A 247 18.14 24.79 2.98
N GLU A 248 19.31 24.26 3.36
CA GLU A 248 19.35 23.31 4.48
C GLU A 248 18.92 24.00 5.79
N PRO A 249 18.35 23.25 6.75
CA PRO A 249 17.97 23.82 8.03
C PRO A 249 19.15 24.45 8.77
N ALA A 250 18.97 25.68 9.28
CA ALA A 250 20.06 26.46 9.87
C ALA A 250 20.25 26.21 11.38
N GLU A 251 19.20 26.40 12.18
CA GLU A 251 19.21 26.13 13.63
C GLU A 251 18.29 24.95 13.92
N LEU A 252 18.88 23.84 14.35
CA LEU A 252 18.14 22.64 14.74
C LEU A 252 17.96 22.60 16.26
N VAL A 253 16.77 22.20 16.70
CA VAL A 253 16.40 22.04 18.09
C VAL A 253 15.77 20.67 18.31
N THR A 254 15.99 20.09 19.49
CA THR A 254 15.32 18.87 19.90
C THR A 254 13.94 19.20 20.43
N VAL A 255 12.91 18.62 19.80
CA VAL A 255 11.51 18.81 20.15
C VAL A 255 10.88 17.47 20.44
N LYS A 256 10.26 17.34 21.61
CA LYS A 256 9.48 16.14 21.95
C LYS A 256 8.19 16.12 21.15
N ALA A 257 7.96 15.06 20.39
CA ALA A 257 6.79 14.92 19.52
C ALA A 257 6.19 13.51 19.59
N ILE A 258 4.86 13.41 19.42
CA ILE A 258 4.19 12.11 19.28
C ILE A 258 4.39 11.57 17.87
N ILE A 259 4.87 10.34 17.77
CA ILE A 259 5.18 9.69 16.49
C ILE A 259 3.99 8.83 16.06
N TRP A 260 3.28 9.30 15.06
CA TRP A 260 2.14 8.64 14.43
C TRP A 260 2.59 7.93 13.15
N ASP A 261 3.12 6.73 13.33
CA ASP A 261 3.65 5.86 12.26
C ASP A 261 3.17 4.39 12.42
N ARG A 262 2.08 4.21 13.17
CA ARG A 262 1.37 2.94 13.36
C ARG A 262 -0.03 3.06 12.78
N PHE A 263 -0.66 1.91 12.59
CA PHE A 263 -2.04 1.82 12.12
C PHE A 263 -2.75 0.72 12.86
N LYS A 264 -3.99 0.99 13.26
CA LYS A 264 -4.89 0.02 13.88
C LYS A 264 -6.08 -0.21 12.98
N THR A 265 -6.58 -1.44 13.02
CA THR A 265 -7.82 -1.82 12.34
C THR A 265 -9.02 -1.34 13.14
N THR A 266 -9.95 -0.63 12.49
CA THR A 266 -11.18 -0.13 13.12
C THR A 266 -12.44 -0.87 12.68
N LYS A 267 -12.38 -1.53 11.52
CA LYS A 267 -13.40 -2.48 11.07
C LYS A 267 -12.75 -3.68 10.43
N THR A 268 -13.23 -4.86 10.77
CA THR A 268 -12.77 -6.13 10.20
C THR A 268 -13.87 -6.80 9.39
N SER A 269 -13.45 -7.72 8.52
CA SER A 269 -14.32 -8.62 7.78
C SER A 269 -13.70 -10.02 7.78
N ARG A 270 -14.54 -11.05 7.83
CA ARG A 270 -14.07 -12.44 7.86
C ARG A 270 -13.43 -12.81 6.52
N PHE A 271 -12.32 -13.54 6.58
CA PHE A 271 -11.64 -14.08 5.41
C PHE A 271 -12.43 -15.30 4.88
N PRO A 272 -13.00 -15.24 3.66
CA PRO A 272 -13.78 -16.35 3.12
C PRO A 272 -12.87 -17.43 2.53
N ALA A 273 -13.42 -18.61 2.22
CA ALA A 273 -12.73 -19.61 1.39
C ALA A 273 -12.66 -19.18 -0.08
N ALA A 274 -13.69 -18.48 -0.55
CA ALA A 274 -13.75 -17.97 -1.91
C ALA A 274 -14.73 -16.79 -2.08
N TYR A 275 -14.57 -16.09 -3.19
CA TYR A 275 -15.52 -15.12 -3.70
C TYR A 275 -16.17 -15.63 -5.00
N LEU A 276 -17.49 -15.45 -5.12
CA LEU A 276 -18.23 -15.66 -6.36
C LEU A 276 -18.52 -14.30 -6.99
N ILE A 277 -18.16 -14.16 -8.26
CA ILE A 277 -18.26 -12.92 -9.03
C ILE A 277 -19.13 -13.20 -10.27
N PRO A 278 -20.22 -12.46 -10.50
CA PRO A 278 -21.06 -12.59 -11.69
C PRO A 278 -20.29 -12.41 -13.01
N ALA A 279 -20.78 -13.00 -14.09
CA ALA A 279 -20.09 -13.04 -15.38
C ALA A 279 -19.93 -11.67 -16.07
N ASP A 280 -20.76 -10.68 -15.72
CA ASP A 280 -20.73 -9.30 -16.23
C ASP A 280 -19.61 -8.45 -15.62
N LEU A 281 -19.09 -8.82 -14.43
CA LEU A 281 -18.00 -8.11 -13.73
C LEU A 281 -16.60 -8.35 -14.33
N THR A 282 -16.50 -8.35 -15.67
CA THR A 282 -15.28 -8.61 -16.44
C THR A 282 -14.14 -7.65 -16.08
N ALA A 283 -14.42 -6.36 -15.89
CA ALA A 283 -13.39 -5.38 -15.51
C ALA A 283 -12.76 -5.66 -14.14
N THR A 284 -13.54 -6.18 -13.18
CA THR A 284 -13.02 -6.60 -11.87
C THR A 284 -12.13 -7.84 -12.01
N VAL A 285 -12.55 -8.79 -12.84
CA VAL A 285 -11.78 -10.01 -13.14
C VAL A 285 -10.47 -9.70 -13.87
N ASP A 286 -10.49 -8.79 -14.84
CA ASP A 286 -9.30 -8.37 -15.57
C ASP A 286 -8.29 -7.69 -14.64
N LEU A 287 -8.74 -6.84 -13.70
CA LEU A 287 -7.86 -6.23 -12.70
C LEU A 287 -7.24 -7.29 -11.77
N LEU A 288 -8.04 -8.23 -11.26
CA LEU A 288 -7.55 -9.33 -10.43
C LEU A 288 -6.45 -10.13 -11.15
N LYS A 289 -6.71 -10.52 -12.41
CA LYS A 289 -5.75 -11.24 -13.25
C LYS A 289 -4.50 -10.41 -13.52
N LEU A 290 -4.62 -9.11 -13.76
CA LEU A 290 -3.49 -8.21 -13.95
C LEU A 290 -2.57 -8.21 -12.73
N HIS A 291 -3.13 -8.26 -11.51
CA HIS A 291 -2.34 -8.41 -10.28
C HIS A 291 -1.75 -9.82 -10.07
N GLY A 292 -2.10 -10.78 -10.91
CA GLY A 292 -1.69 -12.17 -10.82
C GLY A 292 -2.55 -13.03 -9.91
N VAL A 293 -3.70 -12.53 -9.45
CA VAL A 293 -4.67 -13.35 -8.70
C VAL A 293 -5.20 -14.44 -9.63
N VAL A 294 -5.21 -15.68 -9.14
CA VAL A 294 -5.83 -16.80 -9.85
C VAL A 294 -7.33 -16.62 -9.81
N VAL A 295 -7.92 -16.45 -11.00
CA VAL A 295 -9.36 -16.41 -11.23
C VAL A 295 -9.77 -17.63 -12.04
N GLU A 296 -10.86 -18.26 -11.62
CA GLU A 296 -11.46 -19.41 -12.26
C GLU A 296 -12.83 -19.06 -12.83
N LYS A 297 -13.28 -19.78 -13.84
CA LYS A 297 -14.62 -19.70 -14.43
C LYS A 297 -15.39 -20.97 -14.09
N LEU A 298 -16.63 -20.83 -13.65
CA LEU A 298 -17.54 -21.95 -13.38
C LEU A 298 -17.95 -22.63 -14.69
N LEU A 299 -17.81 -23.95 -14.77
CA LEU A 299 -18.23 -24.75 -15.93
C LEU A 299 -19.65 -25.33 -15.77
N ALA A 300 -20.22 -25.23 -14.58
CA ALA A 300 -21.59 -25.63 -14.26
C ALA A 300 -22.20 -24.63 -13.28
N ASP A 301 -23.53 -24.62 -13.18
CA ASP A 301 -24.24 -23.80 -12.21
C ASP A 301 -23.80 -24.16 -10.78
N PHE A 302 -23.55 -23.14 -9.98
CA PHE A 302 -23.35 -23.25 -8.55
C PHE A 302 -24.66 -22.96 -7.82
N GLN A 303 -24.95 -23.75 -6.79
CA GLN A 303 -25.96 -23.44 -5.78
C GLN A 303 -25.40 -23.76 -4.40
N GLY A 304 -25.45 -22.79 -3.49
CA GLY A 304 -24.96 -23.01 -2.12
C GLY A 304 -25.13 -21.80 -1.23
N ASP A 305 -24.71 -21.96 0.03
CA ASP A 305 -24.81 -20.90 1.03
C ASP A 305 -23.67 -19.90 0.89
N THR A 306 -24.02 -18.63 0.83
CA THR A 306 -23.09 -17.52 0.72
C THR A 306 -23.43 -16.41 1.72
N GLU A 307 -22.57 -15.40 1.81
CA GLU A 307 -22.91 -14.09 2.37
C GLU A 307 -22.91 -13.04 1.26
N ALA A 308 -23.90 -12.16 1.27
CA ALA A 308 -24.01 -11.02 0.37
C ALA A 308 -23.85 -9.73 1.19
N PHE A 309 -23.10 -8.77 0.67
CA PHE A 309 -22.99 -7.47 1.32
C PHE A 309 -24.17 -6.58 0.92
N VAL A 310 -24.89 -6.02 1.88
CA VAL A 310 -25.94 -5.03 1.66
C VAL A 310 -25.34 -3.65 1.89
N VAL A 311 -25.41 -2.80 0.87
CA VAL A 311 -24.88 -1.43 0.93
C VAL A 311 -25.84 -0.57 1.75
N GLU A 312 -25.36 0.03 2.84
CA GLU A 312 -26.16 0.93 3.68
C GLU A 312 -25.83 2.39 3.38
N GLU A 313 -24.58 2.68 2.98
CA GLU A 313 -24.13 4.04 2.67
C GLU A 313 -23.06 4.03 1.59
N ILE A 314 -23.11 5.03 0.71
CA ILE A 314 -22.04 5.35 -0.22
C ILE A 314 -21.62 6.79 0.08
N GLY A 315 -20.45 6.94 0.71
CA GLY A 315 -19.84 8.22 1.03
C GLY A 315 -18.90 8.69 -0.07
N GLY A 316 -18.58 9.98 -0.03
CA GLY A 316 -17.98 10.72 -1.14
C GLY A 316 -16.78 10.08 -1.84
N GLY A 317 -16.71 10.35 -3.15
CA GLY A 317 -15.51 10.33 -3.99
C GLY A 317 -15.57 11.57 -4.88
N GLY A 318 -14.96 12.68 -4.45
CA GLY A 318 -14.86 13.86 -5.30
C GLY A 318 -13.97 13.54 -6.49
N ARG A 319 -14.47 13.74 -7.72
CA ARG A 319 -13.62 13.86 -8.92
C ARG A 319 -12.52 14.89 -8.62
N GLY A 320 -11.26 14.47 -8.63
CA GLY A 320 -10.11 15.40 -8.52
C GLY A 320 -9.33 15.38 -7.21
N SER A 321 -9.46 14.36 -6.36
CA SER A 321 -8.47 14.15 -5.29
C SER A 321 -7.12 13.76 -5.92
N PHE A 322 -6.20 14.72 -6.00
CA PHE A 322 -4.76 14.49 -6.21
C PHE A 322 -4.15 13.58 -5.12
N SER A 323 -4.92 13.27 -4.05
CA SER A 323 -4.59 12.36 -2.95
C SER A 323 -5.03 10.90 -3.18
N GLY A 324 -5.70 10.60 -4.31
CA GLY A 324 -6.08 9.25 -4.72
C GLY A 324 -7.27 8.64 -3.97
N GLY A 325 -8.03 9.41 -3.18
CA GLY A 325 -9.18 8.91 -2.40
C GLY A 325 -10.30 8.38 -3.30
N GLY A 326 -10.61 7.08 -3.21
CA GLY A 326 -11.80 6.47 -3.81
C GLY A 326 -13.05 6.72 -2.95
N LYS A 327 -14.21 6.25 -3.42
CA LYS A 327 -15.46 6.34 -2.64
C LYS A 327 -15.43 5.44 -1.41
N THR A 328 -16.15 5.82 -0.37
CA THR A 328 -16.37 4.95 0.79
C THR A 328 -17.70 4.22 0.66
N VAL A 329 -17.71 2.94 0.98
CA VAL A 329 -18.92 2.11 0.98
C VAL A 329 -19.05 1.49 2.36
N ASN A 330 -20.18 1.71 3.03
CA ASN A 330 -20.48 1.09 4.32
C ASN A 330 -21.70 0.19 4.22
N GLY A 331 -21.73 -0.83 5.06
CA GLY A 331 -22.83 -1.78 5.11
C GLY A 331 -22.49 -3.00 5.95
N LYS A 332 -23.17 -4.10 5.65
CA LYS A 332 -23.07 -5.36 6.39
C LYS A 332 -23.25 -6.58 5.50
N PHE A 333 -22.63 -7.68 5.90
CA PHE A 333 -22.87 -8.99 5.28
C PHE A 333 -24.11 -9.64 5.88
N GLU A 334 -24.96 -10.18 5.02
CA GLU A 334 -26.14 -10.96 5.37
C GLU A 334 -26.03 -12.36 4.77
N LYS A 335 -26.59 -13.36 5.47
CA LYS A 335 -26.68 -14.72 4.93
C LYS A 335 -27.55 -14.72 3.69
N SER A 336 -27.06 -15.34 2.62
CA SER A 336 -27.79 -15.59 1.39
C SER A 336 -27.76 -17.10 1.12
N PRO A 337 -28.66 -17.86 1.75
CA PRO A 337 -28.72 -19.31 1.56
C PRO A 337 -29.20 -19.64 0.15
N SER A 338 -28.71 -20.76 -0.40
CA SER A 338 -29.09 -21.20 -1.75
C SER A 338 -28.87 -20.15 -2.86
N THR A 339 -27.83 -19.33 -2.75
CA THR A 339 -27.40 -18.43 -3.84
C THR A 339 -27.09 -19.25 -5.08
N LYS A 340 -27.68 -18.85 -6.21
CA LYS A 340 -27.44 -19.45 -7.51
C LYS A 340 -26.50 -18.59 -8.30
N MET A 341 -25.48 -19.21 -8.90
CA MET A 341 -24.55 -18.53 -9.78
C MET A 341 -24.41 -19.39 -11.06
N PRO A 342 -24.78 -18.87 -12.24
CA PRO A 342 -24.78 -19.68 -13.46
C PRO A 342 -23.36 -20.07 -13.89
N ALA A 343 -23.27 -21.12 -14.69
CA ALA A 343 -22.06 -21.42 -15.46
C ALA A 343 -21.61 -20.18 -16.24
N GLY A 344 -20.30 -19.94 -16.26
CA GLY A 344 -19.69 -18.76 -16.86
C GLY A 344 -19.38 -17.61 -15.90
N SER A 345 -19.96 -17.60 -14.70
CA SER A 345 -19.52 -16.73 -13.62
C SER A 345 -18.13 -17.11 -13.12
N PHE A 346 -17.52 -16.22 -12.34
CA PHE A 346 -16.15 -16.36 -11.87
C PHE A 346 -16.06 -16.75 -10.40
N LEU A 347 -14.99 -17.45 -10.07
CA LEU A 347 -14.63 -17.92 -8.75
C LEU A 347 -13.20 -17.47 -8.42
N VAL A 348 -13.02 -16.87 -7.25
CA VAL A 348 -11.69 -16.55 -6.71
C VAL A 348 -11.54 -17.25 -5.37
N ARG A 349 -10.80 -18.36 -5.36
CA ARG A 349 -10.43 -19.04 -4.11
C ARG A 349 -9.39 -18.21 -3.37
N THR A 350 -9.57 -18.00 -2.07
CA THR A 350 -8.63 -17.22 -1.27
C THR A 350 -7.41 -18.04 -0.84
N ALA A 351 -7.46 -19.36 -0.99
CA ALA A 351 -6.38 -20.32 -0.75
C ALA A 351 -5.25 -20.19 -1.80
N GLN A 352 -4.64 -19.02 -1.89
CA GLN A 352 -3.53 -18.69 -2.79
C GLN A 352 -2.66 -17.61 -2.15
N PRO A 353 -1.37 -17.46 -2.55
CA PRO A 353 -0.47 -16.46 -1.97
C PRO A 353 -1.02 -15.02 -1.97
N LEU A 354 -1.81 -14.67 -2.97
CA LEU A 354 -2.43 -13.34 -3.12
C LEU A 354 -3.80 -13.22 -2.47
N GLY A 355 -4.18 -14.13 -1.57
CA GLY A 355 -5.49 -14.12 -0.91
C GLY A 355 -5.80 -12.81 -0.17
N ILE A 356 -4.80 -12.18 0.47
CA ILE A 356 -4.95 -10.86 1.11
C ILE A 356 -5.20 -9.75 0.09
N LEU A 357 -4.56 -9.80 -1.08
CA LEU A 357 -4.79 -8.83 -2.15
C LEU A 357 -6.18 -9.03 -2.80
N ALA A 358 -6.59 -10.28 -3.01
CA ALA A 358 -7.96 -10.60 -3.46
C ALA A 358 -9.00 -10.09 -2.46
N PHE A 359 -8.78 -10.32 -1.16
CA PHE A 359 -9.60 -9.76 -0.08
C PHE A 359 -9.65 -8.23 -0.16
N THR A 360 -8.49 -7.57 -0.28
CA THR A 360 -8.41 -6.10 -0.41
C THR A 360 -9.27 -5.56 -1.55
N LEU A 361 -9.21 -6.23 -2.72
CA LEU A 361 -9.93 -5.82 -3.93
C LEU A 361 -11.43 -6.15 -3.87
N LEU A 362 -11.83 -7.22 -3.20
CA LEU A 362 -13.21 -7.75 -3.24
C LEU A 362 -14.04 -7.41 -2.00
N GLU A 363 -13.44 -6.95 -0.90
CA GLU A 363 -14.17 -6.41 0.24
C GLU A 363 -14.70 -5.01 -0.05
N PRO A 364 -16.03 -4.78 -0.14
CA PRO A 364 -16.59 -3.48 -0.55
C PRO A 364 -16.22 -2.34 0.41
N GLU A 365 -16.00 -2.68 1.68
CA GLU A 365 -15.60 -1.72 2.71
C GLU A 365 -14.09 -1.53 2.80
N ASN A 366 -13.28 -1.98 1.84
CA ASN A 366 -11.87 -1.63 1.79
C ASN A 366 -11.67 -0.37 0.91
N PRO A 367 -10.87 0.64 1.34
CA PRO A 367 -10.67 1.87 0.58
C PRO A 367 -10.03 1.69 -0.81
N ASP A 368 -9.43 0.52 -1.07
CA ASP A 368 -8.83 0.13 -2.36
C ASP A 368 -9.59 -1.01 -3.06
N SER A 369 -10.84 -1.25 -2.68
CA SER A 369 -11.69 -2.26 -3.31
C SER A 369 -12.17 -1.88 -4.71
N ALA A 370 -12.59 -2.86 -5.50
CA ALA A 370 -13.30 -2.70 -6.77
C ALA A 370 -14.51 -1.76 -6.62
N ALA A 371 -15.20 -1.82 -5.46
CA ALA A 371 -16.18 -0.84 -5.08
C ALA A 371 -15.54 0.55 -4.98
N SER A 372 -14.63 0.79 -4.05
CA SER A 372 -14.03 2.11 -3.82
C SER A 372 -13.37 2.76 -5.05
N ILE A 373 -12.76 1.98 -5.95
CA ILE A 373 -12.05 2.50 -7.13
C ILE A 373 -12.93 2.69 -8.37
N GLY A 374 -14.19 2.23 -8.35
CA GLY A 374 -15.15 2.50 -9.44
C GLY A 374 -15.41 1.40 -10.44
N LEU A 375 -14.98 0.16 -10.19
CA LEU A 375 -15.14 -0.94 -11.17
C LEU A 375 -16.53 -1.56 -11.21
N VAL A 376 -17.39 -1.23 -10.26
CA VAL A 376 -18.71 -1.85 -10.07
C VAL A 376 -19.80 -0.80 -9.82
N ASP A 377 -19.58 0.43 -10.26
CA ASP A 377 -20.47 1.58 -9.98
C ASP A 377 -21.88 1.38 -10.49
N GLU A 378 -22.03 0.70 -11.62
CA GLU A 378 -23.34 0.37 -12.20
C GLU A 378 -24.16 -0.59 -11.31
N PHE A 379 -23.50 -1.37 -10.45
CA PHE A 379 -24.12 -2.31 -9.52
C PHE A 379 -24.19 -1.80 -8.08
N LEU A 380 -23.61 -0.64 -7.79
CA LEU A 380 -23.47 -0.14 -6.43
C LEU A 380 -24.58 0.86 -6.08
N LYS A 381 -25.59 0.41 -5.32
CA LYS A 381 -26.73 1.22 -4.88
C LYS A 381 -27.05 0.98 -3.40
N VAL A 382 -27.44 2.05 -2.71
CA VAL A 382 -27.87 1.98 -1.31
C VAL A 382 -29.12 1.11 -1.19
N ASN A 383 -29.16 0.25 -0.17
CA ASN A 383 -30.16 -0.78 0.10
C ASN A 383 -30.20 -1.93 -0.93
N GLU A 384 -29.23 -2.03 -1.83
CA GLU A 384 -29.07 -3.18 -2.73
C GLU A 384 -27.87 -4.05 -2.33
N ARG A 385 -27.83 -5.27 -2.86
CA ARG A 385 -26.73 -6.21 -2.64
C ARG A 385 -25.56 -5.86 -3.56
N TYR A 386 -24.37 -5.80 -2.98
CA TYR A 386 -23.11 -5.80 -3.72
C TYR A 386 -23.00 -7.11 -4.55
N PRO A 387 -22.56 -7.04 -5.82
CA PRO A 387 -22.61 -8.18 -6.73
C PRO A 387 -21.65 -9.33 -6.39
N VAL A 388 -20.66 -9.14 -5.51
CA VAL A 388 -19.71 -10.20 -5.14
C VAL A 388 -20.13 -10.87 -3.84
N TYR A 389 -20.19 -12.20 -3.86
CA TYR A 389 -20.62 -13.02 -2.74
C TYR A 389 -19.45 -13.73 -2.08
N LYS A 390 -19.52 -13.93 -0.77
CA LYS A 390 -18.56 -14.72 0.00
C LYS A 390 -19.02 -16.14 0.22
N CYS A 391 -18.10 -17.09 0.10
CA CYS A 391 -18.31 -18.49 0.43
C CYS A 391 -17.33 -18.91 1.53
N TYR A 392 -17.84 -19.54 2.58
CA TYR A 392 -17.00 -20.09 3.67
C TYR A 392 -16.81 -21.60 3.57
N ASN A 393 -17.63 -22.27 2.77
CA ASN A 393 -17.42 -23.66 2.42
C ASN A 393 -16.56 -23.75 1.16
N GLN A 394 -15.77 -24.82 1.04
CA GLN A 394 -15.05 -25.10 -0.20
C GLN A 394 -16.02 -25.37 -1.34
N ILE A 395 -15.76 -24.77 -2.50
CA ILE A 395 -16.57 -24.94 -3.71
C ILE A 395 -16.02 -26.09 -4.54
N ASN A 396 -16.85 -27.11 -4.79
CA ASN A 396 -16.50 -28.30 -5.58
C ASN A 396 -17.06 -28.26 -7.02
N THR A 397 -17.76 -27.18 -7.39
CA THR A 397 -18.26 -26.99 -8.76
C THR A 397 -17.08 -27.02 -9.74
N PRO A 398 -17.19 -27.75 -10.88
CA PRO A 398 -16.13 -27.79 -11.88
C PRO A 398 -15.77 -26.39 -12.39
N THR A 399 -14.48 -26.13 -12.48
CA THR A 399 -13.94 -24.83 -12.91
C THR A 399 -12.80 -25.00 -13.91
N GLU A 400 -12.52 -23.94 -14.66
CA GLU A 400 -11.29 -23.78 -15.42
C GLU A 400 -10.61 -22.46 -15.07
N ARG A 401 -9.28 -22.41 -15.14
CA ARG A 401 -8.55 -21.16 -14.90
C ARG A 401 -8.74 -20.20 -16.08
N VAL A 402 -9.06 -18.95 -15.80
CA VAL A 402 -9.13 -17.90 -16.82
C VAL A 402 -7.71 -17.53 -17.24
N GLN A 403 -7.39 -17.71 -18.52
CA GLN A 403 -6.07 -17.39 -19.09
C GLN A 403 -5.84 -15.89 -19.21
#